data_AF-A0A960EAG9-F1
#
_entry.id   AF-A0A960EAG9-F1
#
_cell.length_a   1.000
_cell.length_b   1.000
_cell.length_c   1.000
_cell.angle_alpha   90.00
_cell.angle_beta   90.00
_cell.angle_gamma   90.00
#
_symmetry.space_group_name_H-M   'P 1'
#
loop_
_entity.id
_entity.type
_entity.pdbx_description
1 polymer ?
#
loop_
_entity_poly.entity_id
_entity_poly.type
_entity_poly.pdbx_seq_one_letter_code
_entity_poly.pdbx_strand_id
1 'polypeptide(L)'
;YGAVQSVAPRVLGSDHVHGAKVWAFALLIVTAGIAVAVTLDVAVTTAVVGGLIVYGLVFAVNSSLHSYLILAYSEHDDDVSLDVGFYYSANATGRLVGTLLSGVLYLWGGFEGAMWGSATFVLITWALTLRFEPLPTAPHLRMREQFAG
;
A
#
# COMPACT_ATOMS: atom_id res chain seq x y z
N TYR A 1 7.19 -9.03 13.19
CA TYR A 1 6.37 -9.24 11.98
C TYR A 1 5.33 -10.36 12.16
N GLY A 2 5.67 -11.54 12.70
CA GLY A 2 4.70 -12.63 12.92
C GLY A 2 3.50 -12.35 13.84
N ALA A 3 3.65 -11.44 14.83
CA ALA A 3 2.53 -11.06 15.71
C ALA A 3 1.44 -10.20 15.02
N VAL A 4 1.77 -9.55 13.89
CA VAL A 4 0.81 -8.74 13.12
C VAL A 4 0.10 -9.59 12.06
N GLN A 5 0.73 -10.68 11.60
CA GLN A 5 0.12 -11.64 10.66
C GLN A 5 -1.07 -12.42 11.26
N SER A 6 -1.15 -12.56 12.60
CA SER A 6 -2.26 -13.26 13.25
C SER A 6 -3.50 -12.39 13.51
N VAL A 7 -3.39 -11.07 13.37
CA VAL A 7 -4.50 -10.11 13.60
C VAL A 7 -5.11 -9.63 12.28
N ALA A 8 -4.36 -9.72 11.17
CA ALA A 8 -4.80 -9.31 9.84
C ALA A 8 -6.21 -9.83 9.44
N PRO A 9 -6.60 -11.09 9.71
CA PRO A 9 -7.90 -11.60 9.25
C PRO A 9 -9.11 -11.04 10.00
N ARG A 10 -8.92 -10.38 11.16
CA ARG A 10 -10.03 -9.85 11.99
C ARG A 10 -10.34 -8.38 11.73
N VAL A 11 -9.40 -7.64 11.15
CA VAL A 11 -9.55 -6.21 10.83
C VAL A 11 -9.92 -6.01 9.35
N LEU A 12 -9.50 -6.95 8.49
CA LEU A 12 -9.86 -6.96 7.08
C LEU A 12 -11.20 -7.67 6.92
N GLY A 13 -12.24 -6.91 6.55
CA GLY A 13 -13.47 -7.51 6.05
C GLY A 13 -13.22 -8.40 4.83
N SER A 14 -14.25 -9.07 4.33
CA SER A 14 -14.12 -10.00 3.20
C SER A 14 -13.61 -9.35 1.90
N ASP A 15 -13.73 -8.03 1.76
CA ASP A 15 -13.30 -7.27 0.58
C ASP A 15 -11.89 -6.67 0.74
N HIS A 16 -10.89 -7.48 0.39
CA HIS A 16 -9.47 -7.12 0.44
C HIS A 16 -9.09 -6.03 -0.59
N VAL A 17 -9.83 -5.93 -1.70
CA VAL A 17 -9.62 -4.91 -2.73
C VAL A 17 -10.07 -3.54 -2.23
N HIS A 18 -11.24 -3.47 -1.61
CA HIS A 18 -11.68 -2.25 -0.94
C HIS A 18 -10.72 -1.86 0.19
N GLY A 19 -10.26 -2.84 0.98
CA GLY A 19 -9.21 -2.64 1.97
C GLY A 19 -7.97 -1.97 1.38
N ALA A 20 -7.44 -2.49 0.26
CA ALA A 20 -6.26 -1.91 -0.39
C ALA A 20 -6.48 -0.44 -0.80
N LYS A 21 -7.65 -0.10 -1.33
CA LYS A 21 -8.01 1.27 -1.72
C LYS A 21 -8.06 2.22 -0.52
N VAL A 22 -8.68 1.79 0.58
CA VAL A 22 -8.81 2.59 1.81
C VAL A 22 -7.46 2.79 2.50
N TRP A 23 -6.68 1.74 2.66
CA TRP A 23 -5.40 1.81 3.36
C TRP A 23 -4.32 2.54 2.55
N ALA A 24 -4.34 2.45 1.21
CA ALA A 24 -3.50 3.29 0.36
C ALA A 24 -3.89 4.78 0.46
N PHE A 25 -5.19 5.09 0.59
CA PHE A 25 -5.64 6.47 0.82
C PHE A 25 -5.20 6.98 2.19
N ALA A 26 -5.32 6.17 3.23
CA ALA A 26 -4.85 6.53 4.57
C ALA A 26 -3.34 6.83 4.57
N LEU A 27 -2.55 6.05 3.83
CA LEU A 27 -1.11 6.26 3.68
C LEU A 27 -0.81 7.60 2.98
N LEU A 28 -1.58 7.95 1.95
CA LEU A 28 -1.51 9.25 1.29
C LEU A 28 -1.79 10.39 2.28
N ILE A 29 -2.87 10.32 3.06
CA ILE A 29 -3.22 11.35 4.03
C ILE A 29 -2.13 11.55 5.07
N VAL A 30 -1.56 10.48 5.61
CA VAL A 30 -0.45 10.56 6.58
C VAL A 30 0.77 11.23 5.93
N THR A 31 1.14 10.81 4.73
CA THR A 31 2.34 11.33 4.03
C THR A 31 2.18 12.80 3.67
N ALA A 32 1.01 13.19 3.13
CA ALA A 32 0.68 14.56 2.81
C ALA A 32 0.57 15.44 4.07
N GLY A 33 0.04 14.91 5.17
CA GLY A 33 -0.03 15.61 6.45
C GLY A 33 1.35 15.96 7.00
N ILE A 34 2.32 15.04 6.90
CA ILE A 34 3.73 15.33 7.25
C ILE A 34 4.29 16.41 6.32
N ALA A 35 4.07 16.30 5.01
CA ALA A 35 4.55 17.27 4.04
C ALA A 35 4.00 18.68 4.31
N VAL A 36 2.70 18.81 4.61
CA VAL A 36 2.07 20.08 4.98
C VAL A 36 2.65 20.66 6.28
N ALA A 37 2.84 19.83 7.31
CA ALA A 37 3.43 20.28 8.57
C ALA A 37 4.87 20.79 8.37
N VAL A 38 5.64 20.15 7.47
CA VAL A 38 6.98 20.58 7.09
C VAL A 38 6.92 21.92 6.33
N THR A 39 6.06 22.06 5.31
CA THR A 39 5.89 23.31 4.55
C THR A 39 5.47 24.48 5.42
N LEU A 40 4.63 24.25 6.43
CA LEU A 40 4.16 25.30 7.35
C LEU A 40 5.09 25.53 8.55
N ASP A 41 6.21 24.80 8.65
CA ASP A 41 7.14 24.83 9.78
C ASP A 41 6.47 24.58 11.15
N VAL A 42 5.46 23.71 11.19
CA VAL A 42 4.67 23.41 12.40
C VAL A 42 5.22 22.17 13.08
N ALA A 43 5.89 22.36 14.22
CA ALA A 43 6.38 21.29 15.09
C ALA A 43 7.09 20.17 14.30
N VAL A 44 7.94 20.55 13.34
CA VAL A 44 8.48 19.69 12.27
C VAL A 44 9.02 18.36 12.80
N THR A 45 9.83 18.38 13.87
CA THR A 45 10.38 17.15 14.47
C THR A 45 9.29 16.21 14.96
N THR A 46 8.29 16.72 15.69
CA THR A 46 7.18 15.93 16.22
C THR A 46 6.29 15.42 15.09
N ALA A 47 6.00 16.27 14.09
CA ALA A 47 5.20 15.90 12.93
C ALA A 47 5.85 14.78 12.12
N VAL A 48 7.15 14.86 11.87
CA VAL A 48 7.91 13.84 11.14
C VAL A 48 8.02 12.55 11.95
N VAL A 49 8.47 12.61 13.20
CA VAL A 49 8.66 11.39 14.01
C VAL A 49 7.33 10.69 14.30
N GLY A 50 6.33 11.44 14.75
CA GLY A 50 4.99 10.90 15.01
C GLY A 50 4.32 10.41 13.73
N GLY A 51 4.43 11.19 12.66
CA GLY A 51 3.90 10.81 11.35
C GLY A 51 4.54 9.56 10.78
N LEU A 52 5.86 9.37 10.93
CA LEU A 52 6.55 8.16 10.47
C LEU A 52 6.15 6.90 11.25
N ILE A 53 5.85 7.03 12.55
CA ILE A 53 5.30 5.92 13.34
C ILE A 53 3.93 5.51 12.78
N VAL A 54 3.03 6.48 12.57
CA VAL A 54 1.71 6.22 11.99
C VAL A 54 1.84 5.67 10.57
N TYR A 55 2.71 6.25 9.75
CA TYR A 55 3.04 5.79 8.41
C TYR A 55 3.46 4.32 8.43
N GLY A 56 4.35 3.92 9.33
CA GLY A 56 4.80 2.53 9.46
C GLY A 56 3.66 1.55 9.78
N LEU A 57 2.73 1.95 10.64
CA LEU A 57 1.55 1.13 10.98
C LEU A 57 0.62 0.96 9.77
N VAL A 58 0.27 2.06 9.10
CA VAL A 58 -0.60 2.08 7.92
C VAL A 58 0.05 1.32 6.76
N PHE A 59 1.35 1.54 6.54
CA PHE A 59 2.15 0.87 5.51
C PHE A 59 2.19 -0.64 5.73
N ALA A 60 2.28 -1.12 6.98
CA ALA A 60 2.26 -2.55 7.27
C ALA A 60 0.96 -3.23 6.83
N VAL A 61 -0.19 -2.56 7.02
CA VAL A 61 -1.50 -3.06 6.55
C VAL A 61 -1.59 -2.99 5.03
N ASN A 62 -1.16 -1.89 4.41
CA ASN A 62 -1.15 -1.76 2.96
C ASN A 62 -0.26 -2.81 2.27
N SER A 63 0.90 -3.10 2.86
CA SER A 63 1.85 -4.11 2.37
C SER A 63 1.27 -5.53 2.45
N SER A 64 0.60 -5.89 3.56
CA SER A 64 -0.01 -7.22 3.70
C SER A 64 -1.15 -7.46 2.71
N LEU A 65 -1.96 -6.44 2.46
CA LEU A 65 -3.04 -6.47 1.46
C LEU A 65 -2.49 -6.68 0.05
N HIS A 66 -1.44 -5.96 -0.33
CA HIS A 66 -0.86 -6.07 -1.68
C HIS A 66 -0.21 -7.44 -1.90
N SER A 67 0.48 -7.98 -0.89
CA SER A 67 1.02 -9.34 -0.96
C SER A 67 -0.08 -10.41 -1.06
N TYR A 68 -1.20 -10.25 -0.36
CA TYR A 68 -2.35 -11.15 -0.50
C TYR A 68 -2.95 -11.09 -1.90
N LEU A 69 -3.20 -9.87 -2.41
CA LEU A 69 -3.84 -9.68 -3.72
C LEU A 69 -3.02 -10.27 -4.86
N ILE A 70 -1.69 -10.19 -4.82
CA ILE A 70 -0.83 -10.81 -5.84
C ILE A 70 -1.05 -12.32 -5.90
N LEU A 71 -1.04 -13.00 -4.75
CA LEU A 71 -1.31 -14.44 -4.71
C LEU A 71 -2.72 -14.76 -5.18
N ALA A 72 -3.72 -13.98 -4.73
CA ALA A 72 -5.11 -14.19 -5.10
C ALA A 72 -5.41 -13.97 -6.60
N TYR A 73 -4.66 -13.09 -7.27
CA TYR A 73 -4.77 -12.90 -8.73
C TYR A 73 -4.01 -13.98 -9.51
N SER A 74 -2.87 -14.45 -8.98
CA SER A 74 -2.05 -15.48 -9.64
C SER A 74 -2.56 -16.90 -9.48
N GLU A 75 -3.53 -17.18 -8.57
CA GLU A 75 -4.11 -18.53 -8.36
C GLU A 75 -4.77 -19.14 -9.62
N HIS A 76 -5.01 -18.34 -10.66
CA HIS A 76 -5.62 -18.80 -11.91
C HIS A 76 -4.62 -19.11 -13.03
N ASP A 77 -3.33 -18.80 -12.85
CA ASP A 77 -2.29 -18.97 -13.88
C ASP A 77 -1.23 -20.02 -13.43
N ASP A 78 -0.74 -20.82 -14.38
CA ASP A 78 0.27 -21.87 -14.13
C ASP A 78 1.67 -21.31 -13.74
N ASP A 79 1.85 -19.98 -13.70
CA ASP A 79 3.14 -19.30 -13.54
C ASP A 79 3.24 -18.37 -12.31
N VAL A 80 2.68 -18.81 -11.18
CA VAL A 80 2.75 -18.11 -9.88
C VAL A 80 4.18 -17.70 -9.51
N SER A 81 5.19 -18.51 -9.85
CA SER A 81 6.60 -18.20 -9.56
C SER A 81 7.12 -16.97 -10.30
N LEU A 82 6.71 -16.78 -11.55
CA LEU A 82 7.13 -15.65 -12.38
C LEU A 82 6.47 -14.36 -11.91
N ASP A 83 5.19 -14.40 -11.56
CA ASP A 83 4.45 -13.26 -10.98
C ASP A 83 5.08 -12.78 -9.67
N VAL A 84 5.43 -13.71 -8.79
CA VAL A 84 6.12 -13.40 -7.54
C VAL A 84 7.51 -12.81 -7.82
N GLY A 85 8.24 -13.35 -8.80
CA GLY A 85 9.53 -12.83 -9.26
C GLY A 85 9.44 -11.38 -9.76
N PHE A 86 8.41 -11.06 -10.56
CA PHE A 86 8.14 -9.69 -11.02
C PHE A 86 7.79 -8.76 -9.85
N TYR A 87 6.99 -9.22 -8.88
CA TYR A 87 6.66 -8.42 -7.70
C TYR A 87 7.90 -8.02 -6.88
N TYR A 88 8.78 -8.97 -6.57
CA TYR A 88 10.01 -8.67 -5.83
C TYR A 88 10.95 -7.74 -6.62
N SER A 89 11.06 -7.95 -7.93
CA SER A 89 11.85 -7.08 -8.81
C SER A 89 11.29 -5.65 -8.80
N ALA A 90 9.97 -5.49 -8.94
CA ALA A 90 9.30 -4.20 -8.86
C ALA A 90 9.51 -3.53 -7.49
N ASN A 91 9.49 -4.28 -6.38
CA ASN A 91 9.77 -3.76 -5.04
C ASN A 91 11.22 -3.23 -4.91
N ALA A 92 12.19 -4.00 -5.40
CA ALA A 92 13.60 -3.61 -5.39
C ALA A 92 13.84 -2.36 -6.25
N THR A 93 13.30 -2.33 -7.47
CA THR A 93 13.36 -1.17 -8.36
C THR A 93 12.70 0.05 -7.73
N GLY A 94 11.51 -0.10 -7.14
CA GLY A 94 10.82 0.99 -6.46
C GLY A 94 11.63 1.59 -5.32
N ARG A 95 12.29 0.75 -4.50
CA ARG A 95 13.19 1.21 -3.42
C ARG A 95 14.41 1.95 -3.96
N LEU A 96 15.02 1.45 -5.03
CA LEU A 96 16.17 2.10 -5.65
C LEU A 96 15.79 3.46 -6.23
N VAL A 97 14.73 3.50 -7.06
CA VAL A 97 14.24 4.73 -7.70
C VAL A 97 13.78 5.74 -6.65
N GLY A 98 13.02 5.30 -5.65
CA GLY A 98 12.55 6.16 -4.56
C GLY A 98 13.71 6.76 -3.76
N THR A 99 14.73 5.97 -3.41
CA THR A 99 15.89 6.47 -2.67
C THR A 99 16.68 7.49 -3.51
N LEU A 100 17.01 7.15 -4.77
CA LEU A 100 17.76 8.05 -5.65
C LEU A 100 17.01 9.35 -5.90
N LEU A 101 15.73 9.26 -6.29
CA LEU A 101 14.92 10.42 -6.61
C LEU A 101 14.63 11.28 -5.38
N SER A 102 14.44 10.69 -4.19
CA SER A 102 14.31 11.46 -2.95
C SER A 102 15.58 12.27 -2.66
N GLY A 103 16.76 11.73 -2.95
CA GLY A 103 18.03 12.45 -2.85
C GLY A 103 18.10 13.62 -3.85
N VAL A 104 17.71 13.40 -5.12
CA VAL A 104 17.65 14.47 -6.12
C VAL A 104 16.68 15.57 -5.72
N LEU A 105 15.48 15.21 -5.26
CA LEU A 105 14.48 16.18 -4.80
C LEU A 105 14.94 16.93 -3.55
N TYR A 106 15.68 16.27 -2.65
CA TYR A 106 16.28 16.93 -1.50
C TYR A 106 17.33 17.97 -1.93
N LEU A 107 18.17 17.65 -2.92
CA LEU A 107 19.17 18.60 -3.42
C LEU A 107 18.54 19.83 -4.09
N TRP A 108 17.38 19.68 -4.73
CA TRP A 108 16.70 20.79 -5.43
C TRP A 108 15.72 21.58 -4.57
N GLY A 109 14.98 20.91 -3.69
CA GLY A 109 13.89 21.50 -2.90
C GLY A 109 14.00 21.27 -1.40
N GLY A 110 15.15 20.80 -0.91
CA GLY A 110 15.35 20.48 0.50
C GLY A 110 14.46 19.36 1.01
N PHE A 111 14.33 19.30 2.33
CA PHE A 111 13.49 18.30 3.00
C PHE A 111 12.02 18.38 2.58
N GLU A 112 11.50 19.60 2.37
CA GLU A 112 10.14 19.84 1.88
C GLU A 112 9.92 19.22 0.48
N GLY A 113 10.84 19.45 -0.46
CA GLY A 113 10.75 18.89 -1.81
C GLY A 113 10.75 17.36 -1.81
N ALA A 114 11.57 16.74 -0.96
CA ALA A 114 11.58 15.29 -0.78
C ALA A 114 10.25 14.75 -0.21
N MET A 115 9.63 15.45 0.74
CA MET A 115 8.35 15.09 1.34
C MET A 115 7.18 15.16 0.34
N TRP A 116 7.09 16.24 -0.43
CA TRP A 116 6.09 16.38 -1.48
C TRP A 116 6.30 15.39 -2.63
N GLY A 117 7.55 15.08 -2.97
CA GLY A 117 7.89 13.98 -3.87
C GLY A 117 7.31 12.65 -3.39
N SER A 118 7.57 12.28 -2.14
CA SER A 118 7.02 11.06 -1.53
C SER A 118 5.49 11.03 -1.57
N ALA A 119 4.83 12.13 -1.16
CA ALA A 119 3.37 12.24 -1.21
C ALA A 119 2.81 12.06 -2.63
N THR A 120 3.51 12.58 -3.64
CA THR A 120 3.12 12.42 -5.06
C THR A 120 3.23 10.96 -5.51
N PHE A 121 4.29 10.24 -5.13
CA PHE A 121 4.41 8.82 -5.46
C PHE A 121 3.31 8.00 -4.78
N VAL A 122 3.01 8.27 -3.50
CA VAL A 122 1.92 7.58 -2.79
C VAL A 122 0.56 7.90 -3.42
N LEU A 123 0.34 9.15 -3.88
CA LEU A 123 -0.87 9.52 -4.63
C LEU A 123 -1.00 8.72 -5.93
N ILE A 124 0.09 8.58 -6.69
CA ILE A 124 0.11 7.76 -7.91
C ILE A 124 -0.20 6.30 -7.56
N THR A 125 0.42 5.74 -6.51
CA THR A 125 0.13 4.38 -6.05
C THR A 125 -1.35 4.21 -5.73
N TRP A 126 -1.93 5.12 -4.93
CA TRP A 126 -3.35 5.07 -4.60
C TRP A 126 -4.24 5.14 -5.85
N ALA A 127 -3.95 6.06 -6.78
CA ALA A 127 -4.69 6.19 -8.03
C ALA A 127 -4.62 4.90 -8.89
N LEU A 128 -3.48 4.21 -8.89
CA LEU A 128 -3.35 2.90 -9.55
C LEU A 128 -4.15 1.82 -8.82
N THR A 129 -4.14 1.79 -7.48
CA THR A 129 -4.92 0.84 -6.67
C THR A 129 -6.42 0.95 -6.91
N LEU A 130 -6.93 2.12 -7.30
CA LEU A 130 -8.35 2.28 -7.67
C LEU A 130 -8.76 1.40 -8.85
N ARG A 131 -7.80 1.01 -9.71
CA ARG A 131 -8.03 0.14 -10.88
C ARG A 131 -8.13 -1.35 -10.53
N PHE A 132 -7.91 -1.75 -9.29
CA PHE A 132 -8.09 -3.14 -8.88
C PHE A 132 -9.55 -3.55 -9.04
N GLU A 133 -9.75 -4.64 -9.78
CA GLU A 133 -11.04 -5.27 -9.98
C GLU A 133 -11.42 -6.11 -8.76
N PRO A 134 -12.71 -6.33 -8.48
CA PRO A 134 -13.11 -7.26 -7.43
C PRO A 134 -12.58 -8.67 -7.72
N LEU A 135 -12.09 -9.36 -6.70
CA LEU A 135 -11.68 -10.75 -6.84
C LEU A 135 -12.87 -11.60 -7.33
N PRO A 136 -12.66 -12.59 -8.23
CA PRO A 136 -13.72 -13.46 -8.69
C PRO A 136 -14.40 -14.14 -7.50
N THR A 137 -15.71 -13.95 -7.32
CA THR A 137 -16.48 -14.76 -6.38
C THR A 137 -16.46 -16.20 -6.88
N ALA A 138 -15.81 -17.07 -6.12
CA ALA A 138 -15.77 -18.51 -6.35
C ALA A 138 -17.17 -19.08 -6.75
N PRO A 139 -17.31 -19.71 -7.94
CA PRO A 139 -18.60 -20.26 -8.41
C PRO A 139 -19.17 -21.36 -7.50
N HIS A 140 -18.32 -22.04 -6.73
CA HIS A 140 -18.69 -23.21 -5.93
C HIS A 140 -19.61 -22.91 -4.74
N LEU A 141 -19.81 -21.63 -4.38
CA LEU A 141 -20.76 -21.23 -3.35
C LEU A 141 -22.20 -21.11 -3.86
N ARG A 142 -22.43 -20.96 -5.19
CA ARG A 142 -23.79 -20.89 -5.75
C ARG A 142 -24.49 -22.25 -5.87
N MET A 143 -23.73 -23.36 -5.93
CA MET A 143 -24.35 -24.68 -5.99
C MET A 143 -24.95 -25.11 -4.64
N ARG A 144 -24.43 -24.63 -3.51
CA ARG A 144 -24.98 -25.02 -2.18
C ARG A 144 -26.30 -24.35 -1.84
N GLU A 145 -26.64 -23.24 -2.48
CA GLU A 145 -27.92 -22.55 -2.29
C GLU A 145 -29.01 -23.07 -3.24
N GLN A 146 -28.64 -23.68 -4.38
CA GLN A 146 -29.60 -24.30 -5.31
C GLN A 146 -30.12 -25.67 -4.87
N PHE A 147 -29.50 -26.31 -3.87
CA PHE A 147 -29.95 -27.60 -3.32
C PHE A 147 -30.47 -27.49 -1.87
N ALA A 148 -30.67 -26.27 -1.36
CA ALA A 148 -31.12 -26.01 0.01
C ALA A 148 -32.53 -25.38 0.10
N GLY A 149 -33.32 -25.40 -0.97
CA GLY A 149 -34.70 -24.90 -1.02
C GLY A 149 -35.62 -25.81 -1.81
#